data_AF-A0A699S6A5-F1
#
_entry.id   AF-A0A699S6A5-F1
#
_cell.length_a   1.000
_cell.length_b   1.000
_cell.length_c   1.000
_cell.angle_alpha   90.00
_cell.angle_beta   90.00
_cell.angle_gamma   90.00
#
_symmetry.space_group_name_H-M   'P 1'
#
loop_
_entity.id
_entity.type
_entity.pdbx_description
1 polymer ?
#
loop_
_entity_poly.entity_id
_entity_poly.type
_entity_poly.pdbx_seq_one_letter_code
_entity_poly.pdbx_strand_id
1 'polypeptide(L)'
;MMIDEFCLIEEVQRLEDELRHLKLRDTNIAAYTERFNKLALLCPDVVANEKKKVELYIKGLPECNKRGHKAKDCRVRGVATGVNALPIRSCYECEEREHYRSRCPKIADQRGGNATGQAYVIRDAKQ
;
A
#
# COMPACT_ATOMS: atom_id res chain seq x y z
N MET A 1 15.63 -6.45 48.12
CA MET A 1 15.39 -5.36 47.14
C MET A 1 16.74 -5.07 46.49
N MET A 2 16.85 -5.31 45.17
CA MET A 2 18.04 -5.32 44.27
C MET A 2 17.88 -6.59 43.43
N ILE A 3 17.51 -6.60 42.15
CA ILE A 3 18.24 -6.05 40.97
C ILE A 3 17.35 -6.06 39.70
N ASP A 4 16.12 -5.54 39.75
CA ASP A 4 15.29 -5.39 38.52
C ASP A 4 15.54 -4.09 37.74
N GLU A 5 16.47 -3.26 38.23
CA GLU A 5 16.83 -1.96 37.66
C GLU A 5 18.36 -1.97 37.49
N PHE A 6 18.95 -1.85 36.31
CA PHE A 6 18.61 -0.97 35.22
C PHE A 6 18.82 -1.71 33.89
N CYS A 7 17.76 -2.27 33.31
CA CYS A 7 17.59 -2.01 31.89
C CYS A 7 17.47 -0.49 31.84
N LEU A 8 18.42 0.22 31.24
CA LEU A 8 18.43 1.69 31.22
C LEU A 8 17.01 2.13 30.85
N ILE A 9 16.30 2.82 31.75
CA ILE A 9 14.90 3.21 31.53
C ILE A 9 14.76 3.91 30.18
N GLU A 10 15.79 4.66 29.81
CA GLU A 10 15.98 5.28 28.49
C GLU A 10 15.95 4.29 27.32
N GLU A 11 16.57 3.11 27.46
CA GLU A 11 16.55 2.06 26.44
C GLU A 11 15.21 1.38 26.31
N VAL A 12 14.54 1.10 27.43
CA VAL A 12 13.16 0.58 27.42
C VAL A 12 12.26 1.58 26.72
N GLN A 13 12.34 2.85 27.11
CA GLN A 13 11.53 3.92 26.54
C GLN A 13 11.81 4.13 25.05
N ARG A 14 13.08 4.04 24.62
CA ARG A 14 13.48 4.07 23.21
C ARG A 14 12.85 2.92 22.41
N LEU A 15 12.82 1.71 22.97
CA LEU A 15 12.21 0.53 22.31
C LEU A 15 10.69 0.67 22.23
N GLU A 16 10.05 1.19 23.28
CA GLU A 16 8.62 1.46 23.28
C GLU A 16 8.25 2.50 22.21
N ASP A 17 9.04 3.58 22.11
CA ASP A 17 8.83 4.62 21.12
C ASP A 17 9.07 4.08 19.71
N GLU A 18 10.08 3.22 19.51
CA GLU A 18 10.27 2.53 18.25
C GLU A 18 9.04 1.70 17.86
N LEU A 19 8.47 0.94 18.81
CA LEU A 19 7.27 0.13 18.59
C LEU A 19 6.06 0.99 18.21
N ARG A 20 5.83 2.10 18.93
CA ARG A 20 4.70 3.03 18.68
C ARG A 20 4.76 3.73 17.34
N HIS A 21 5.97 3.91 16.79
CA HIS A 21 6.23 4.62 15.54
C HIS A 21 6.71 3.71 14.40
N LEU A 22 6.71 2.39 14.60
CA LEU A 22 7.14 1.43 13.59
C LEU A 22 6.21 1.49 12.38
N LYS A 23 6.79 1.71 11.20
CA LYS A 23 6.06 1.75 9.92
C LYS A 23 6.63 0.73 8.95
N LEU A 24 5.76 0.08 8.19
CA LEU A 24 6.15 -0.74 7.05
C LEU A 24 6.88 0.15 6.04
N ARG A 25 8.11 -0.23 5.69
CA ARG A 25 8.88 0.42 4.62
C ARG A 25 8.80 -0.42 3.35
N ASP A 26 8.74 0.28 2.23
CA ASP A 26 8.62 -0.29 0.88
C ASP A 26 7.43 -1.25 0.77
N THR A 27 7.69 -2.56 0.77
CA THR A 27 6.71 -3.65 0.76
C THR A 27 7.21 -4.87 1.54
N ASN A 28 8.25 -4.73 2.37
CA ASN A 28 8.85 -5.86 3.07
C ASN A 28 8.08 -6.19 4.37
N ILE A 29 6.95 -6.87 4.19
CA ILE A 29 6.07 -7.28 5.28
C ILE A 29 6.82 -8.21 6.24
N ALA A 30 7.64 -9.14 5.73
CA ALA A 30 8.37 -10.09 6.56
C ALA A 30 9.31 -9.39 7.55
N ALA A 31 10.10 -8.41 7.08
CA ALA A 31 10.99 -7.65 7.94
C ALA A 31 10.22 -6.78 8.96
N TYR A 32 9.10 -6.19 8.54
CA TYR A 32 8.23 -5.45 9.44
C TYR A 32 7.65 -6.35 10.55
N THR A 33 7.11 -7.52 10.19
CA THR A 33 6.57 -8.48 11.15
C THR A 33 7.64 -8.99 12.10
N GLU A 34 8.84 -9.29 11.61
CA GLU A 34 9.94 -9.73 12.45
C GLU A 34 10.35 -8.64 13.46
N ARG A 35 10.52 -7.40 13.00
CA ARG A 35 10.89 -6.28 13.88
C ARG A 35 9.79 -5.99 14.90
N PHE A 36 8.53 -5.98 14.48
CA PHE A 36 7.39 -5.78 15.36
C PHE A 36 7.33 -6.84 16.46
N ASN A 37 7.48 -8.12 16.10
CA ASN A 37 7.46 -9.22 17.06
C ASN A 37 8.60 -9.12 18.07
N LYS A 38 9.82 -8.78 17.62
CA LYS A 38 10.96 -8.55 18.52
C LYS A 38 10.67 -7.42 19.51
N LEU A 39 10.16 -6.28 19.04
CA LEU A 39 9.82 -5.14 19.91
C LEU A 39 8.66 -5.46 20.87
N ALA A 40 7.64 -6.19 20.41
CA ALA A 40 6.51 -6.60 21.24
C ALA A 40 6.93 -7.55 22.39
N LEU A 41 7.96 -8.37 22.18
CA LEU A 41 8.53 -9.22 23.23
C LEU A 41 9.34 -8.41 24.26
N LEU A 42 10.00 -7.34 23.81
CA LEU A 42 10.81 -6.48 24.68
C LEU A 42 9.96 -5.47 25.48
N CYS A 43 8.78 -5.11 24.98
CA CYS A 43 7.90 -4.10 25.57
C CYS A 43 6.48 -4.63 25.84
N PRO A 44 6.32 -5.66 26.71
CA PRO A 44 5.03 -6.32 26.94
C PRO A 44 3.94 -5.36 27.46
N ASP A 45 4.30 -4.33 28.23
CA ASP A 45 3.36 -3.34 28.78
C ASP A 45 2.68 -2.51 27.68
N VAL A 46 3.39 -2.21 26.59
CA VAL A 46 2.84 -1.47 25.45
C VAL A 46 1.86 -2.36 24.67
N VAL A 47 2.11 -3.66 24.61
CA VAL A 47 1.26 -4.67 23.95
C VAL A 47 0.44 -5.49 24.96
N ALA A 48 0.06 -4.88 26.09
CA ALA A 48 -0.54 -5.56 27.25
C ALA A 48 -1.80 -6.41 26.94
N ASN A 49 -2.42 -6.24 25.78
CA ASN A 49 -3.47 -7.14 25.30
C ASN A 49 -3.39 -7.34 23.78
N GLU A 50 -3.98 -8.45 23.32
CA GLU A 50 -3.95 -8.82 21.90
C GLU A 50 -4.62 -7.76 21.02
N LYS A 51 -5.67 -7.08 21.53
CA LYS A 51 -6.34 -6.00 20.80
C LYS A 51 -5.39 -4.84 20.49
N LYS A 52 -4.64 -4.37 21.48
CA LYS A 52 -3.63 -3.30 21.35
C LYS A 52 -2.50 -3.73 20.43
N LYS A 53 -2.05 -4.98 20.54
CA LYS A 53 -1.02 -5.54 19.65
C LYS A 53 -1.47 -5.49 18.19
N VAL A 54 -2.68 -5.97 17.90
CA VAL A 54 -3.25 -5.93 16.55
C VAL A 54 -3.43 -4.48 16.06
N GLU A 55 -3.91 -3.59 16.91
CA GLU A 55 -4.09 -2.17 16.58
C GLU A 55 -2.76 -1.49 16.21
N LEU A 56 -1.71 -1.70 17.01
CA LEU A 56 -0.37 -1.16 16.73
C LEU A 56 0.21 -1.71 15.42
N TYR A 57 0.03 -3.01 15.17
CA TYR A 57 0.48 -3.64 13.93
C TYR A 57 -0.22 -3.03 12.71
N ILE A 58 -1.54 -2.85 12.77
CA ILE A 58 -2.33 -2.26 11.67
C ILE A 58 -1.94 -0.78 11.46
N LYS A 59 -1.73 -0.03 12.55
CA LYS A 59 -1.34 1.39 12.50
C LYS A 59 0.00 1.62 11.78
N GLY A 60 0.89 0.63 11.80
CA GLY A 60 2.17 0.69 11.07
C GLY A 60 2.05 0.37 9.58
N LEU A 61 0.90 -0.12 9.10
CA LEU A 61 0.67 -0.43 7.69
C LEU A 61 0.28 0.82 6.89
N PRO A 62 0.61 0.85 5.58
CA PRO A 62 0.27 1.99 4.74
C PRO A 62 -1.25 2.06 4.49
N GLU A 63 -1.84 3.21 4.77
CA GLU A 63 -3.25 3.47 4.46
C GLU A 63 -3.45 3.70 2.96
N CYS A 64 -4.36 2.94 2.38
CA CYS A 64 -4.78 3.16 1.00
C CYS A 64 -5.83 4.27 0.93
N ASN A 65 -5.40 5.52 0.79
CA ASN A 65 -6.30 6.68 0.70
C ASN A 65 -6.96 6.89 -0.67
N LYS A 66 -6.95 5.86 -1.53
CA LYS A 66 -7.55 5.94 -2.87
C LYS A 66 -8.99 5.42 -2.82
N ARG A 67 -9.94 6.22 -3.32
CA ARG A 67 -11.35 5.80 -3.47
C ARG A 67 -11.55 4.98 -4.76
N GLY A 68 -12.62 4.18 -4.81
CA GLY A 68 -13.04 3.47 -6.04
C GLY A 68 -12.58 2.01 -6.20
N HIS A 69 -11.96 1.41 -5.17
CA HIS A 69 -11.62 -0.02 -5.15
C HIS A 69 -11.70 -0.53 -3.70
N LYS A 70 -11.80 -1.85 -3.51
CA LYS A 70 -11.80 -2.45 -2.16
C LYS A 70 -10.36 -2.51 -1.65
N ALA A 71 -10.17 -2.49 -0.32
CA ALA A 71 -8.83 -2.54 0.29
C ALA A 71 -7.99 -3.73 -0.21
N LYS A 72 -8.62 -4.89 -0.42
CA LYS A 72 -7.98 -6.09 -0.99
C LYS A 72 -7.40 -5.88 -2.40
N ASP A 73 -7.97 -4.95 -3.15
CA ASP A 73 -7.60 -4.61 -4.52
C ASP A 73 -6.67 -3.36 -4.53
N CYS A 74 -6.32 -2.83 -3.36
CA CYS A 74 -5.45 -1.66 -3.28
C CYS A 74 -4.01 -2.04 -3.56
N ARG A 75 -3.53 -1.61 -4.73
CA ARG A 75 -2.10 -1.56 -5.02
C ARG A 75 -1.51 -0.32 -4.35
N VAL A 76 -1.22 -0.43 -3.05
CA VAL A 76 -0.32 0.51 -2.39
C VAL A 76 0.99 0.43 -3.16
N ARG A 77 1.41 1.53 -3.80
CA ARG A 77 2.71 1.59 -4.47
C ARG A 77 3.76 1.46 -3.37
N GLY A 78 4.53 0.37 -3.36
CA GLY A 78 5.91 0.44 -2.88
C GLY A 78 6.57 1.58 -3.65
N VAL A 79 7.20 2.51 -2.93
CA VAL A 79 7.93 3.62 -3.56
C VAL A 79 8.95 3.01 -4.51
N ALA A 80 8.91 3.41 -5.77
CA ALA A 80 9.83 2.94 -6.79
C ALA A 80 11.24 3.44 -6.47
N THR A 81 12.05 2.63 -5.79
CA THR A 81 13.50 2.85 -5.68
C THR A 81 14.15 2.32 -6.97
N GLY A 82 14.20 3.18 -7.98
CA GLY A 82 14.88 2.91 -9.23
C GLY A 82 14.48 3.94 -10.27
N VAL A 83 15.48 4.67 -10.80
CA VAL A 83 15.34 5.89 -11.62
C VAL A 83 14.49 5.70 -12.89
N ASN A 84 14.07 4.48 -13.25
CA ASN A 84 13.27 4.19 -14.45
C ASN A 84 12.03 3.28 -14.24
N ALA A 85 11.53 3.09 -13.02
CA ALA A 85 10.38 2.19 -12.79
C ALA A 85 9.02 2.90 -12.97
N LEU A 86 8.69 3.29 -14.20
CA LEU A 86 7.29 3.38 -14.61
C LEU A 86 6.74 1.95 -14.67
N PRO A 87 5.60 1.62 -14.04
CA PRO A 87 4.98 0.33 -14.27
C PRO A 87 4.41 0.37 -15.67
N ILE A 88 5.21 0.05 -16.68
CA ILE A 88 4.72 0.05 -18.05
C ILE A 88 3.77 -1.14 -18.17
N ARG A 89 2.48 -0.82 -18.07
CA ARG A 89 1.39 -1.76 -18.25
C ARG A 89 1.45 -2.22 -19.70
N SER A 90 1.90 -3.45 -19.91
CA SER A 90 2.08 -4.08 -21.22
C SER A 90 0.80 -3.98 -22.05
N CYS A 91 0.95 -3.72 -23.34
CA CYS A 91 -0.17 -3.82 -24.27
C CYS A 91 -0.58 -5.29 -24.39
N TYR A 92 -1.76 -5.64 -23.88
CA TYR A 92 -2.26 -7.02 -23.88
C TYR A 92 -2.50 -7.61 -25.28
N GLU A 93 -2.43 -6.80 -26.34
CA GLU A 93 -2.67 -7.23 -27.72
C GLU A 93 -1.40 -7.30 -28.58
N CYS A 94 -0.32 -6.62 -28.20
CA CYS A 94 0.93 -6.67 -28.96
C CYS A 94 2.13 -7.13 -28.15
N GLU A 95 1.94 -7.48 -26.87
CA GLU A 95 2.95 -7.97 -25.91
C GLU A 95 4.15 -7.03 -25.67
N GLU A 96 4.19 -5.87 -26.33
CA GLU A 96 5.21 -4.84 -26.15
C GLU A 96 5.03 -4.10 -24.80
N ARG A 97 6.17 -3.79 -24.19
CA ARG A 97 6.27 -3.19 -22.85
C ARG A 97 6.45 -1.68 -22.84
N GLU A 98 6.08 -0.99 -23.91
CA GLU A 98 6.39 0.44 -24.07
C GLU A 98 5.16 1.37 -24.13
N HIS A 99 3.95 0.81 -24.25
CA HIS A 99 2.72 1.60 -24.37
C HIS A 99 1.50 0.83 -23.88
N TYR A 100 0.44 1.56 -23.53
CA TYR A 100 -0.85 0.95 -23.22
C TYR A 100 -1.68 0.76 -24.50
N ARG A 101 -2.64 -0.18 -24.45
CA ARG A 101 -3.47 -0.58 -25.61
C ARG A 101 -4.03 0.59 -26.42
N SER A 102 -4.49 1.66 -25.79
CA SER A 102 -5.13 2.75 -26.55
C SER A 102 -4.16 3.78 -27.15
N ARG A 103 -2.85 3.61 -26.97
CA ARG A 103 -1.79 4.26 -27.77
C ARG A 103 -0.96 3.23 -28.53
N CYS A 104 -1.49 2.03 -28.77
CA CYS A 104 -0.77 1.02 -29.53
C CYS A 104 -0.68 1.44 -31.00
N PRO A 105 0.53 1.64 -31.54
CA PRO A 105 0.70 2.02 -32.94
C PRO A 105 0.18 0.92 -33.87
N LYS A 106 0.26 -0.36 -33.48
CA LYS A 106 -0.25 -1.50 -34.27
C LYS A 106 -1.79 -1.61 -34.30
N ILE A 107 -2.51 -0.86 -33.46
CA ILE A 107 -3.99 -0.81 -33.43
C ILE A 107 -4.51 0.52 -34.03
N ALA A 108 -3.66 1.54 -34.13
CA ALA A 108 -4.03 2.86 -34.65
C ALA A 108 -4.40 2.83 -36.14
N ASP A 109 -3.86 1.90 -36.92
CA ASP A 109 -4.06 1.82 -38.37
C ASP A 109 -5.45 1.30 -38.80
N GLN A 110 -6.32 0.90 -37.86
CA GLN A 110 -7.71 0.53 -38.16
C GLN A 110 -8.73 1.66 -37.94
N ARG A 111 -8.30 2.85 -37.45
CA ARG A 111 -9.18 4.02 -37.29
C ARG A 111 -8.91 5.09 -38.36
N GLY A 112 -9.00 4.69 -39.62
CA GLY A 112 -9.40 5.60 -40.69
C GLY A 112 -10.92 5.85 -40.72
N GLY A 113 -11.62 5.71 -39.59
CA GLY A 113 -13.08 5.77 -39.50
C GLY A 113 -13.55 6.64 -38.33
N ASN A 114 -14.16 7.77 -38.68
CA ASN A 114 -15.02 8.63 -37.87
C ASN A 114 -15.78 7.92 -36.73
N ALA A 115 -15.41 8.20 -35.48
CA ALA A 115 -16.24 7.82 -34.34
C ALA A 115 -17.45 8.75 -34.21
N THR A 116 -18.59 8.39 -34.83
CA THR A 116 -19.89 8.96 -34.45
C THR A 116 -20.36 8.29 -33.17
N GLY A 117 -20.16 8.96 -32.04
CA GLY A 117 -20.78 8.57 -30.78
C GLY A 117 -22.31 8.64 -30.91
N GLN A 118 -23.02 7.55 -30.63
CA GLN A 118 -24.47 7.59 -30.50
C GLN A 118 -24.82 8.12 -29.10
N ALA A 119 -25.35 9.34 -29.03
CA ALA A 119 -25.97 9.87 -27.81
C ALA A 119 -27.42 9.37 -27.73
N TYR A 120 -27.79 8.72 -26.64
CA TYR A 120 -29.19 8.41 -26.35
C TYR A 120 -29.85 9.59 -25.62
N VAL A 121 -31.05 9.95 -26.06
CA VAL A 121 -31.86 11.01 -25.42
C VAL A 121 -32.58 10.39 -24.22
N ILE A 122 -32.24 10.84 -23.02
CA ILE A 122 -33.02 10.53 -21.82
C ILE A 122 -34.29 11.39 -21.90
N ARG A 123 -35.45 10.75 -22.01
CA ARG A 123 -36.74 11.47 -21.89
C ARG A 123 -37.04 11.65 -20.41
N ASP A 124 -37.14 12.90 -19.97
CA ASP A 124 -37.60 13.23 -18.63
C ASP A 124 -39.01 12.68 -18.39
N ALA A 125 -39.14 11.76 -17.43
CA ALA A 125 -40.43 11.37 -16.89
C ALA A 125 -40.87 12.46 -15.90
N LYS A 126 -41.76 13.36 -16.34
CA LYS A 126 -42.45 14.29 -15.45
C LYS A 126 -43.95 14.04 -15.46
N GLN A 127 -44.39 13.53 -14.30
CA GLN A 127 -45.68 13.59 -13.63
C GLN A 127 -46.83 12.72 -14.12
#